data_AF-A0A6P8JMH6-F1
#
_entry.id   AF-A0A6P8JMH6-F1
#
_cell.length_a   1.000
_cell.length_b   1.000
_cell.length_c   1.000
_cell.angle_alpha   90.00
_cell.angle_beta   90.00
_cell.angle_gamma   90.00
#
_symmetry.space_group_name_H-M   'P 1'
#
loop_
_entity.id
_entity.type
_entity.pdbx_description
1 polymer ?
#
loop_
_entity_poly.entity_id
_entity_poly.type
_entity_poly.pdbx_seq_one_letter_code
_entity_poly.pdbx_strand_id
1 'polypeptide(L)'
;MSSVKSVLCVGCTVIDFVTINGSYPKEDTDRRCLDGFWQRGGNASNVSTVLRVLGCKVDFFGMLSRSDGFRVLLDDLSKREIGTNDCPFTDRDPPFSSVILAQDSGTRTIIHCNKDYPQTTYEDFSKINLSQYGWVHFEARNTPHTLKMMQSIREYNQRTGQGIIISLDFETRSWLVSWAGRHRGSRVRSWPPKFQEVVRILSSFVPGEAPELELWMPMGTTMKCPPINRIRWWTRWEPVTVSWRDSSTPPSRLVEV
;
A
#
# COMPACT_ATOMS: atom_id res chain seq x y z
N MET A 1 14.41 1.30 29.37
CA MET A 1 14.11 1.84 28.02
C MET A 1 12.95 1.05 27.46
N SER A 2 11.97 1.68 26.82
CA SER A 2 10.98 0.96 26.01
C SER A 2 11.68 0.39 24.77
N SER A 3 11.39 -0.86 24.40
CA SER A 3 11.86 -1.42 23.15
C SER A 3 11.18 -0.73 21.96
N VAL A 4 11.95 -0.44 20.90
CA VAL A 4 11.37 0.03 19.64
C VAL A 4 10.56 -1.12 19.05
N LYS A 5 9.24 -0.94 19.04
CA LYS A 5 8.27 -1.89 18.50
C LYS A 5 8.29 -1.95 16.98
N SER A 6 7.84 -3.07 16.41
CA SER A 6 7.68 -3.23 14.96
C SER A 6 6.50 -2.41 14.40
N VAL A 7 6.56 -2.13 13.10
CA VAL A 7 5.41 -1.80 12.26
C VAL A 7 4.93 -3.06 11.56
N LEU A 8 3.63 -3.36 11.62
CA LEU A 8 3.01 -4.46 10.88
C LEU A 8 2.38 -3.93 9.60
N CYS A 9 2.75 -4.48 8.44
CA CYS A 9 2.16 -4.11 7.15
C CYS A 9 1.26 -5.24 6.62
N VAL A 10 -0.06 -5.02 6.71
CA VAL A 10 -1.11 -5.96 6.30
C VAL A 10 -1.54 -5.69 4.85
N GLY A 11 -1.43 -6.67 3.96
CA GLY A 11 -1.87 -6.53 2.57
C GLY A 11 -1.47 -7.70 1.67
N CYS A 12 -1.05 -7.42 0.44
CA CYS A 12 -0.59 -8.44 -0.50
C CYS A 12 0.86 -8.25 -0.98
N THR A 13 1.42 -9.36 -1.46
CA THR A 13 2.63 -9.43 -2.30
C THR A 13 2.24 -9.89 -3.70
N VAL A 14 2.93 -9.40 -4.72
CA VAL A 14 2.67 -9.70 -6.15
C VAL A 14 4.03 -9.86 -6.85
N ILE A 15 4.16 -10.70 -7.88
CA ILE A 15 5.32 -10.67 -8.79
C ILE A 15 5.04 -9.64 -9.89
N ASP A 16 5.78 -8.55 -9.95
CA ASP A 16 5.70 -7.62 -11.08
C ASP A 16 6.77 -8.01 -12.11
N PHE A 17 6.32 -8.48 -13.28
CA PHE A 17 7.13 -8.71 -14.47
C PHE A 17 7.25 -7.38 -15.22
N VAL A 18 8.37 -6.68 -15.03
CA VAL A 18 8.59 -5.33 -15.58
C VAL A 18 9.29 -5.41 -16.93
N THR A 19 8.74 -4.71 -17.92
CA THR A 19 9.35 -4.53 -19.25
C THR A 19 9.52 -3.04 -19.54
N ILE A 20 10.74 -2.64 -19.90
CA ILE A 20 11.07 -1.27 -20.33
C ILE A 20 11.03 -1.24 -21.85
N ASN A 21 10.19 -0.36 -22.40
CA ASN A 21 9.96 -0.22 -23.83
C ASN A 21 10.24 1.22 -24.25
N GLY A 22 10.78 1.42 -25.45
CA GLY A 22 10.98 2.78 -26.00
C GLY A 22 9.64 3.51 -26.15
N SER A 23 8.64 2.81 -26.69
CA SER A 23 7.26 3.28 -26.80
C SER A 23 6.26 2.19 -26.42
N TYR A 24 5.04 2.61 -26.07
CA TYR A 24 3.97 1.69 -25.65
C TYR A 24 3.64 0.65 -26.75
N PRO A 25 3.36 -0.63 -26.41
CA PRO A 25 2.95 -1.64 -27.38
C PRO A 25 1.66 -1.28 -28.09
N LYS A 26 1.75 -1.18 -29.42
CA LYS A 26 0.58 -1.24 -30.30
C LYS A 26 0.02 -2.67 -30.25
N GLU A 27 -1.29 -2.78 -30.17
CA GLU A 27 -2.02 -4.04 -30.36
C GLU A 27 -1.60 -4.74 -31.66
N ASP A 28 -1.53 -6.08 -31.59
CA ASP A 28 -1.09 -6.96 -32.68
C ASP A 28 0.30 -6.59 -33.28
N THR A 29 1.28 -6.32 -32.40
CA THR A 29 2.70 -6.15 -32.81
C THR A 29 3.67 -6.93 -31.93
N ASP A 30 4.57 -7.70 -32.55
CA ASP A 30 5.78 -8.21 -31.89
C ASP A 30 6.83 -7.10 -31.77
N ARG A 31 7.59 -7.10 -30.67
CA ARG A 31 8.70 -6.18 -30.40
C ARG A 31 9.63 -6.71 -29.33
N ARG A 32 10.91 -6.34 -29.43
CA ARG A 32 11.88 -6.50 -28.35
C ARG A 32 11.77 -5.32 -27.38
N CYS A 33 11.68 -5.60 -26.08
CA CYS A 33 11.85 -4.60 -25.03
C CYS A 33 13.31 -4.12 -24.96
N LEU A 34 13.55 -2.95 -24.39
CA LEU A 34 14.89 -2.40 -24.16
C LEU A 34 15.61 -3.13 -23.01
N ASP A 35 14.85 -3.44 -21.95
CA ASP A 35 15.28 -4.13 -20.75
C ASP A 35 14.05 -4.77 -20.05
N GLY A 36 14.26 -5.67 -19.09
CA GLY A 36 13.21 -6.24 -18.29
C GLY A 36 13.71 -7.01 -17.07
N PHE A 37 12.99 -6.88 -15.95
CA PHE A 37 13.34 -7.46 -14.65
C PHE A 37 12.09 -7.87 -13.88
N TRP A 38 12.26 -8.73 -12.87
CA TRP A 38 11.19 -9.14 -11.98
C TRP A 38 11.40 -8.51 -10.60
N GLN A 39 10.33 -8.00 -10.00
CA GLN A 39 10.37 -7.43 -8.65
C GLN A 39 9.21 -7.91 -7.80
N ARG A 40 9.34 -7.76 -6.47
CA ARG A 40 8.20 -7.86 -5.55
C ARG A 40 7.38 -6.56 -5.60
N GLY A 41 6.08 -6.71 -5.83
CA GLY A 41 5.07 -5.65 -5.77
C GLY A 41 4.03 -5.88 -4.66
N GLY A 42 2.87 -5.24 -4.80
CA GLY A 42 1.81 -5.12 -3.77
C GLY A 42 2.02 -3.91 -2.84
N ASN A 43 0.96 -3.22 -2.42
CA ASN A 43 1.12 -1.89 -1.81
C ASN A 43 1.67 -1.97 -0.37
N ALA A 44 1.10 -2.79 0.51
CA ALA A 44 1.65 -2.99 1.86
C ALA A 44 3.07 -3.59 1.82
N SER A 45 3.31 -4.48 0.86
CA SER A 45 4.62 -5.07 0.55
C SER A 45 5.66 -3.99 0.17
N ASN A 46 5.30 -3.02 -0.68
CA ASN A 46 6.16 -1.90 -1.07
C ASN A 46 6.38 -0.89 0.08
N VAL A 47 5.34 -0.61 0.87
CA VAL A 47 5.47 0.20 2.11
C VAL A 47 6.46 -0.46 3.07
N SER A 48 6.40 -1.79 3.21
CA SER A 48 7.33 -2.55 4.07
C SER A 48 8.80 -2.35 3.68
N THR A 49 9.08 -2.37 2.36
CA THR A 49 10.41 -2.11 1.80
C THR A 49 10.96 -0.76 2.25
N VAL A 50 10.17 0.31 2.10
CA VAL A 50 10.64 1.66 2.41
C VAL A 50 10.74 1.90 3.91
N LEU A 51 9.86 1.31 4.72
CA LEU A 51 9.98 1.36 6.18
C LEU A 51 11.26 0.67 6.69
N ARG A 52 11.70 -0.44 6.10
CA ARG A 52 13.02 -1.04 6.41
C ARG A 52 14.19 -0.12 6.00
N VAL A 53 14.12 0.50 4.82
CA VAL A 53 15.12 1.48 4.35
C VAL A 53 15.20 2.71 5.27
N LEU A 54 14.08 3.14 5.86
CA LEU A 54 13.99 4.20 6.88
C LEU A 54 14.38 3.72 8.30
N GLY A 55 14.89 2.49 8.45
CA GLY A 55 15.40 1.95 9.71
C GLY A 55 14.33 1.43 10.69
N CYS A 56 13.04 1.45 10.34
CA CYS A 56 12.00 0.84 11.17
C CYS A 56 12.15 -0.68 11.20
N LYS A 57 11.80 -1.34 12.31
CA LYS A 57 11.52 -2.78 12.30
C LYS A 57 10.17 -3.02 11.64
N VAL A 58 10.10 -3.97 10.72
CA VAL A 58 8.91 -4.22 9.91
C VAL A 58 8.65 -5.71 9.78
N ASP A 59 7.41 -6.09 10.05
CA ASP A 59 6.87 -7.40 9.76
C ASP A 59 5.74 -7.22 8.75
N PHE A 60 5.66 -8.11 7.77
CA PHE A 60 4.61 -8.15 6.76
C PHE A 60 3.61 -9.25 7.12
N PHE A 61 2.32 -8.99 6.88
CA PHE A 61 1.25 -9.97 7.01
C PHE A 61 0.39 -9.99 5.75
N GLY A 62 0.44 -11.12 5.06
CA GLY A 62 -0.26 -11.37 3.81
C GLY A 62 -0.23 -12.86 3.47
N MET A 63 -1.03 -13.29 2.50
CA MET A 63 -1.04 -14.69 2.08
C MET A 63 0.20 -14.99 1.23
N LEU A 64 1.09 -15.83 1.74
CA LEU A 64 2.29 -16.28 1.03
C LEU A 64 2.02 -17.63 0.34
N SER A 65 2.89 -18.03 -0.59
CA SER A 65 2.78 -19.33 -1.28
C SER A 65 4.03 -20.19 -1.15
N ARG A 66 3.82 -21.51 -1.16
CA ARG A 66 4.89 -22.53 -1.25
C ARG A 66 5.29 -22.89 -2.68
N SER A 67 4.59 -22.38 -3.68
CA SER A 67 4.93 -22.61 -5.10
C SER A 67 6.29 -22.01 -5.46
N ASP A 68 7.05 -22.67 -6.34
CA ASP A 68 8.40 -22.25 -6.73
C ASP A 68 8.46 -20.82 -7.28
N GLY A 69 7.43 -20.39 -8.03
CA GLY A 69 7.34 -19.03 -8.54
C GLY A 69 7.34 -17.97 -7.43
N PHE A 70 6.79 -18.30 -6.25
CA PHE A 70 6.73 -17.40 -5.10
C PHE A 70 8.10 -17.19 -4.42
N ARG A 71 9.09 -18.08 -4.64
CA ARG A 71 10.40 -18.04 -3.96
C ARG A 71 11.14 -16.72 -4.13
N VAL A 72 11.04 -16.09 -5.31
CA VAL A 72 11.65 -14.77 -5.57
C VAL A 72 11.13 -13.68 -4.63
N LEU A 73 9.85 -13.77 -4.20
CA LEU A 73 9.25 -12.82 -3.27
C LEU A 73 9.72 -13.04 -1.82
N LEU A 74 9.84 -14.30 -1.40
CA LEU A 74 10.36 -14.68 -0.07
C LEU A 74 11.83 -14.28 0.07
N ASP A 75 12.63 -14.56 -0.95
CA ASP A 75 14.03 -14.18 -1.03
C ASP A 75 14.21 -12.65 -0.88
N ASP A 76 13.39 -11.84 -1.55
CA ASP A 76 13.46 -10.38 -1.46
C ASP A 76 12.96 -9.82 -0.12
N LEU A 77 11.92 -10.41 0.48
CA LEU A 77 11.49 -10.08 1.85
C LEU A 77 12.59 -10.38 2.87
N SER A 78 13.19 -11.57 2.77
CA SER A 78 14.28 -12.03 3.64
C SER A 78 15.54 -11.16 3.50
N LYS A 79 15.98 -10.86 2.27
CA LYS A 79 17.13 -9.98 1.98
C LYS A 79 16.96 -8.55 2.48
N ARG A 80 15.73 -8.12 2.80
CA ARG A 80 15.41 -6.78 3.35
C ARG A 80 15.09 -6.82 4.84
N GLU A 81 15.23 -7.98 5.48
CA GLU A 81 14.90 -8.19 6.90
C GLU A 81 13.45 -7.78 7.21
N ILE A 82 12.51 -8.10 6.32
CA ILE A 82 11.06 -7.97 6.56
C ILE A 82 10.58 -9.29 7.15
N GLY A 83 10.08 -9.28 8.38
CA GLY A 83 9.57 -10.49 9.04
C GLY A 83 8.29 -11.00 8.37
N THR A 84 8.10 -12.32 8.34
CA THR A 84 6.94 -12.98 7.72
C THR A 84 6.37 -14.12 8.57
N ASN A 85 6.72 -14.17 9.86
CA ASN A 85 6.45 -15.33 10.74
C ASN A 85 4.95 -15.57 10.96
N ASP A 86 4.16 -14.49 10.98
CA ASP A 86 2.71 -14.51 11.19
C ASP A 86 1.91 -14.83 9.90
N CYS A 87 2.55 -14.92 8.73
CA CYS A 87 1.85 -15.08 7.45
C CYS A 87 1.23 -16.49 7.27
N PRO A 88 -0.05 -16.58 6.86
CA PRO A 88 -0.60 -17.84 6.35
C PRO A 88 0.00 -18.19 4.98
N PHE A 89 0.02 -19.49 4.67
CA PHE A 89 0.59 -20.04 3.43
C PHE A 89 -0.43 -20.86 2.64
N THR A 90 -0.48 -20.65 1.33
CA THR A 90 -1.19 -21.47 0.34
C THR A 90 -0.21 -22.19 -0.59
N ASP A 91 -0.72 -23.10 -1.42
CA ASP A 91 0.06 -23.86 -2.41
C ASP A 91 -0.29 -23.47 -3.86
N ARG A 92 -1.11 -22.42 -4.03
CA ARG A 92 -1.46 -21.80 -5.32
C ARG A 92 -0.36 -20.86 -5.83
N ASP A 93 -0.22 -20.73 -7.15
CA ASP A 93 0.67 -19.73 -7.77
C ASP A 93 0.44 -18.31 -7.22
N PRO A 94 1.49 -17.47 -7.07
CA PRO A 94 1.33 -16.05 -6.77
C PRO A 94 0.40 -15.31 -7.75
N PRO A 95 -0.29 -14.25 -7.28
CA PRO A 95 -0.75 -13.21 -8.19
C PRO A 95 0.48 -12.51 -8.80
N PHE A 96 0.37 -12.12 -10.07
CA PHE A 96 1.42 -11.41 -10.78
C PHE A 96 0.88 -10.25 -11.60
N SER A 97 1.74 -9.33 -11.99
CA SER A 97 1.40 -8.25 -12.91
C SER A 97 2.37 -8.21 -14.08
N SER A 98 1.86 -8.05 -15.30
CA SER A 98 2.67 -7.57 -16.42
C SER A 98 2.73 -6.05 -16.33
N VAL A 99 3.92 -5.50 -16.14
CA VAL A 99 4.17 -4.06 -16.02
C VAL A 99 4.90 -3.57 -17.26
N ILE A 100 4.29 -2.61 -17.96
CA ILE A 100 4.83 -2.01 -19.18
C ILE A 100 5.23 -0.58 -18.83
N LEU A 101 6.52 -0.28 -18.90
CA LEU A 101 7.07 1.08 -18.83
C LEU A 101 7.36 1.56 -20.25
N ALA A 102 6.84 2.72 -20.63
CA ALA A 102 7.08 3.36 -21.93
C ALA A 102 7.91 4.64 -21.72
N GLN A 103 9.15 4.65 -22.23
CA GLN A 103 10.11 5.73 -21.97
C GLN A 103 9.76 7.04 -22.69
N ASP A 104 9.26 6.97 -23.92
CA ASP A 104 8.82 8.11 -24.74
C ASP A 104 7.83 9.06 -24.05
N SER A 105 6.99 8.49 -23.19
CA SER A 105 5.85 9.12 -22.56
C SER A 105 5.95 9.17 -21.03
N GLY A 106 6.96 8.51 -20.45
CA GLY A 106 7.10 8.31 -19.01
C GLY A 106 5.96 7.52 -18.37
N THR A 107 5.17 6.78 -19.16
CA THR A 107 3.94 6.14 -18.69
C THR A 107 4.16 4.70 -18.20
N ARG A 108 3.23 4.23 -17.36
CA ARG A 108 3.19 2.84 -16.89
C ARG A 108 1.77 2.27 -17.03
N THR A 109 1.66 1.15 -17.73
CA THR A 109 0.47 0.29 -17.68
C THR A 109 0.78 -0.92 -16.80
N ILE A 110 -0.22 -1.38 -16.04
CA ILE A 110 -0.15 -2.64 -15.30
C ILE A 110 -1.35 -3.51 -15.70
N ILE A 111 -1.09 -4.77 -16.01
CA ILE A 111 -2.11 -5.80 -16.24
C ILE A 111 -1.95 -6.83 -15.12
N HIS A 112 -2.89 -6.88 -14.18
CA HIS A 112 -2.85 -7.81 -13.05
C HIS A 112 -3.49 -9.16 -13.41
N CYS A 113 -2.80 -10.26 -13.11
CA CYS A 113 -3.33 -11.62 -13.14
C CYS A 113 -3.46 -12.14 -11.69
N ASN A 114 -4.69 -12.35 -11.24
CA ASN A 114 -5.01 -12.88 -9.92
C ASN A 114 -5.99 -14.06 -10.07
N LYS A 115 -5.46 -15.29 -10.06
CA LYS A 115 -6.21 -16.55 -10.26
C LYS A 115 -6.93 -17.00 -8.98
N ASP A 116 -7.87 -16.21 -8.49
CA ASP A 116 -8.57 -16.44 -7.21
C ASP A 116 -7.60 -16.75 -6.05
N TYR A 117 -6.53 -15.95 -5.95
CA TYR A 117 -5.52 -16.13 -4.90
C TYR A 117 -6.13 -15.75 -3.54
N PRO A 118 -6.03 -16.63 -2.52
CA PRO A 118 -6.68 -16.39 -1.24
C PRO A 118 -6.10 -15.17 -0.53
N GLN A 119 -6.96 -14.44 0.18
CA GLN A 119 -6.59 -13.27 0.98
C GLN A 119 -6.58 -13.65 2.46
N THR A 120 -5.76 -12.97 3.27
CA THR A 120 -5.71 -13.17 4.73
C THR A 120 -7.08 -12.96 5.37
N THR A 121 -7.46 -13.86 6.27
CA THR A 121 -8.69 -13.75 7.04
C THR A 121 -8.46 -13.01 8.37
N TYR A 122 -9.53 -12.67 9.08
CA TYR A 122 -9.42 -12.10 10.43
C TYR A 122 -8.98 -13.19 11.42
N GLU A 123 -9.41 -14.40 11.11
CA GLU A 123 -9.17 -15.65 11.81
C GLU A 123 -7.69 -16.10 11.65
N ASP A 124 -6.95 -15.52 10.69
CA ASP A 124 -5.48 -15.56 10.63
C ASP A 124 -4.86 -14.43 11.46
N PHE A 125 -5.34 -13.20 11.32
CA PHE A 125 -4.81 -12.03 12.04
C PHE A 125 -4.97 -12.12 13.56
N SER A 126 -6.01 -12.79 14.07
CA SER A 126 -6.26 -12.98 15.50
C SER A 126 -5.22 -13.86 16.21
N LYS A 127 -4.35 -14.54 15.44
CA LYS A 127 -3.21 -15.33 15.94
C LYS A 127 -2.00 -14.44 16.31
N ILE A 128 -1.95 -13.21 15.79
CA ILE A 128 -0.81 -12.29 15.89
C ILE A 128 -0.65 -11.72 17.30
N ASN A 129 0.59 -11.70 17.81
CA ASN A 129 0.90 -11.06 19.08
C ASN A 129 0.98 -9.53 18.96
N LEU A 130 -0.17 -8.85 19.05
CA LEU A 130 -0.29 -7.39 18.99
C LEU A 130 0.65 -6.63 19.96
N SER A 131 1.16 -7.24 21.04
CA SER A 131 2.07 -6.57 21.97
C SER A 131 3.40 -6.16 21.32
N GLN A 132 3.82 -6.82 20.25
CA GLN A 132 5.08 -6.57 19.54
C GLN A 132 5.05 -5.28 18.71
N TYR A 133 3.85 -4.79 18.37
CA TYR A 133 3.64 -3.76 17.36
C TYR A 133 3.30 -2.39 17.98
N GLY A 134 3.83 -1.33 17.37
CA GLY A 134 3.50 0.07 17.70
C GLY A 134 2.57 0.73 16.69
N TRP A 135 2.52 0.17 15.47
CA TRP A 135 1.73 0.68 14.35
C TRP A 135 1.35 -0.51 13.46
N VAL A 136 0.08 -0.59 13.05
CA VAL A 136 -0.38 -1.47 11.97
C VAL A 136 -0.82 -0.61 10.78
N HIS A 137 -0.25 -0.87 9.62
CA HIS A 137 -0.64 -0.29 8.34
C HIS A 137 -1.40 -1.33 7.52
N PHE A 138 -2.58 -0.97 7.01
CA PHE A 138 -3.45 -1.84 6.23
C PHE A 138 -3.59 -1.36 4.78
N GLU A 139 -3.52 -2.30 3.84
CA GLU A 139 -3.99 -2.13 2.47
C GLU A 139 -5.45 -2.61 2.37
N ALA A 140 -6.38 -1.75 1.97
CA ALA A 140 -7.82 -2.02 1.98
C ALA A 140 -8.28 -2.96 0.85
N ARG A 141 -7.88 -4.25 0.90
CA ARG A 141 -8.26 -5.26 -0.11
C ARG A 141 -9.50 -6.07 0.26
N ASN A 142 -9.57 -6.58 1.49
CA ASN A 142 -10.64 -7.47 1.97
C ASN A 142 -11.49 -6.79 3.05
N THR A 143 -12.28 -5.78 2.66
CA THR A 143 -12.96 -4.85 3.56
C THR A 143 -13.61 -5.49 4.80
N PRO A 144 -14.44 -6.57 4.71
CA PRO A 144 -15.07 -7.16 5.90
C PRO A 144 -14.07 -7.71 6.92
N HIS A 145 -12.95 -8.29 6.46
CA HIS A 145 -11.91 -8.80 7.36
C HIS A 145 -10.97 -7.70 7.85
N THR A 146 -10.57 -6.76 6.98
CA THR A 146 -9.76 -5.59 7.36
C THR A 146 -10.43 -4.78 8.48
N LEU A 147 -11.76 -4.61 8.44
CA LEU A 147 -12.51 -3.94 9.51
C LEU A 147 -12.46 -4.71 10.84
N LYS A 148 -12.66 -6.03 10.84
CA LYS A 148 -12.51 -6.87 12.04
C LYS A 148 -11.10 -6.77 12.64
N MET A 149 -10.06 -6.77 11.80
CA MET A 149 -8.67 -6.60 12.23
C MET A 149 -8.43 -5.23 12.88
N MET A 150 -8.93 -4.16 12.28
CA MET A 150 -8.86 -2.80 12.86
C MET A 150 -9.64 -2.67 14.16
N GLN A 151 -10.79 -3.35 14.28
CA GLN A 151 -11.59 -3.38 15.50
C GLN A 151 -10.85 -4.12 16.63
N SER A 152 -10.27 -5.30 16.38
CA SER A 152 -9.58 -6.05 17.44
C SER A 152 -8.33 -5.33 17.97
N ILE A 153 -7.64 -4.53 17.15
CA ILE A 153 -6.56 -3.64 17.61
C ILE A 153 -7.10 -2.55 18.56
N ARG A 154 -8.29 -1.97 18.27
CA ARG A 154 -8.90 -0.95 19.14
C ARG A 154 -9.34 -1.55 20.47
N GLU A 155 -9.98 -2.71 20.46
CA GLU A 155 -10.36 -3.46 21.67
C GLU A 155 -9.12 -3.89 22.48
N TYR A 156 -8.04 -4.28 21.81
CA TYR A 156 -6.75 -4.57 22.44
C TYR A 156 -6.13 -3.34 23.10
N ASN A 157 -6.10 -2.20 22.41
CA ASN A 157 -5.62 -0.92 22.95
C ASN A 157 -6.41 -0.53 24.21
N GLN A 158 -7.75 -0.53 24.14
CA GLN A 158 -8.63 -0.22 25.26
C GLN A 158 -8.40 -1.16 26.46
N ARG A 159 -8.31 -2.47 26.21
CA ARG A 159 -8.14 -3.49 27.27
C ARG A 159 -6.74 -3.53 27.90
N THR A 160 -5.72 -3.02 27.22
CA THR A 160 -4.32 -3.12 27.68
C THR A 160 -3.63 -1.77 27.95
N GLY A 161 -4.32 -0.65 27.72
CA GLY A 161 -3.74 0.70 27.80
C GLY A 161 -2.69 1.01 26.73
N GLN A 162 -2.58 0.17 25.68
CA GLN A 162 -1.61 0.37 24.60
C GLN A 162 -2.13 1.35 23.54
N GLY A 163 -1.20 2.03 22.88
CA GLY A 163 -1.48 3.01 21.83
C GLY A 163 -1.02 2.54 20.45
N ILE A 164 -1.42 1.35 20.01
CA ILE A 164 -1.09 0.87 18.66
C ILE A 164 -1.76 1.79 17.62
N ILE A 165 -0.95 2.44 16.79
CA ILE A 165 -1.41 3.33 15.72
C ILE A 165 -2.03 2.48 14.60
N ILE A 166 -3.11 2.97 13.98
CA ILE A 166 -3.73 2.35 12.79
C ILE A 166 -3.69 3.35 11.63
N SER A 167 -3.20 2.89 10.46
CA SER A 167 -3.33 3.62 9.19
C SER A 167 -3.83 2.69 8.09
N LEU A 168 -4.47 3.25 7.07
CA LEU A 168 -5.15 2.49 6.01
C LEU A 168 -4.85 3.16 4.66
N ASP A 169 -4.61 2.39 3.60
CA ASP A 169 -4.56 2.87 2.21
C ASP A 169 -5.70 2.26 1.39
N PHE A 170 -6.30 3.06 0.50
CA PHE A 170 -7.36 2.64 -0.41
C PHE A 170 -6.88 2.69 -1.86
N GLU A 171 -6.66 1.52 -2.45
CA GLU A 171 -6.32 1.35 -3.88
C GLU A 171 -7.53 1.72 -4.78
N THR A 172 -7.79 3.02 -4.90
CA THR A 172 -8.95 3.60 -5.62
C THR A 172 -8.57 4.81 -6.47
N ARG A 173 -7.29 4.85 -6.90
CA ARG A 173 -6.68 5.98 -7.62
C ARG A 173 -7.49 6.40 -8.86
N SER A 174 -8.04 5.46 -9.63
CA SER A 174 -8.73 5.75 -10.90
C SER A 174 -9.95 6.66 -10.74
N TRP A 175 -10.95 6.27 -9.94
CA TRP A 175 -12.17 7.07 -9.81
C TRP A 175 -11.98 8.31 -8.95
N LEU A 176 -11.18 8.24 -7.86
CA LEU A 176 -10.99 9.38 -6.97
C LEU A 176 -10.20 10.51 -7.66
N VAL A 177 -9.13 10.19 -8.40
CA VAL A 177 -8.36 11.20 -9.17
C VAL A 177 -9.15 11.71 -10.37
N SER A 178 -9.86 10.84 -11.11
CA SER A 178 -10.73 11.26 -12.21
C SER A 178 -11.87 12.18 -11.75
N TRP A 179 -12.42 11.93 -10.56
CA TRP A 179 -13.46 12.75 -9.96
C TRP A 179 -12.92 14.08 -9.39
N ALA A 180 -11.81 14.07 -8.66
CA ALA A 180 -11.14 15.29 -8.19
C ALA A 180 -10.64 16.15 -9.37
N GLY A 181 -10.20 15.54 -10.47
CA GLY A 181 -9.87 16.23 -11.72
C GLY A 181 -11.09 16.93 -12.33
N ARG A 182 -12.22 16.22 -12.47
CA ARG A 182 -13.50 16.79 -12.97
C ARG A 182 -14.11 17.86 -12.07
N HIS A 183 -13.62 18.04 -10.84
CA HIS A 183 -14.14 19.01 -9.88
C HIS A 183 -13.05 19.97 -9.34
N ARG A 184 -11.88 20.02 -9.99
CA ARG A 184 -10.81 20.98 -9.65
C ARG A 184 -11.36 22.41 -9.75
N GLY A 185 -11.17 23.22 -8.69
CA GLY A 185 -11.72 24.58 -8.60
C GLY A 185 -13.25 24.68 -8.45
N SER A 186 -13.99 23.56 -8.38
CA SER A 186 -15.44 23.54 -8.24
C SER A 186 -15.89 23.24 -6.82
N ARG A 187 -16.95 23.91 -6.35
CA ARG A 187 -17.50 23.72 -4.99
C ARG A 187 -18.35 22.45 -4.89
N VAL A 188 -17.70 21.32 -4.62
CA VAL A 188 -18.37 20.02 -4.48
C VAL A 188 -19.26 19.97 -3.24
N ARG A 189 -20.48 19.43 -3.40
CA ARG A 189 -21.49 19.33 -2.31
C ARG A 189 -21.44 18.00 -1.53
N SER A 190 -20.92 16.93 -2.11
CA SER A 190 -20.83 15.60 -1.49
C SER A 190 -19.75 14.73 -2.15
N TRP A 191 -19.23 13.74 -1.41
CA TRP A 191 -18.27 12.75 -1.94
C TRP A 191 -18.95 11.71 -2.86
N PRO A 192 -18.21 10.96 -3.70
CA PRO A 192 -18.77 9.87 -4.49
C PRO A 192 -19.37 8.74 -3.62
N PRO A 193 -20.39 8.00 -4.09
CA PRO A 193 -21.06 6.96 -3.28
C PRO A 193 -20.12 5.93 -2.65
N LYS A 194 -19.09 5.45 -3.38
CA LYS A 194 -18.10 4.51 -2.81
C LYS A 194 -17.27 5.11 -1.67
N PHE A 195 -16.96 6.42 -1.73
CA PHE A 195 -16.33 7.11 -0.61
C PHE A 195 -17.31 7.27 0.56
N GLN A 196 -18.56 7.65 0.28
CA GLN A 196 -19.63 7.74 1.29
C GLN A 196 -19.90 6.39 1.98
N GLU A 197 -19.77 5.28 1.25
CA GLU A 197 -19.93 3.92 1.77
C GLU A 197 -18.78 3.53 2.69
N VAL A 198 -17.52 3.71 2.26
CA VAL A 198 -16.32 3.57 3.11
C VAL A 198 -16.45 4.42 4.38
N VAL A 199 -16.84 5.69 4.21
CA VAL A 199 -17.13 6.64 5.29
C VAL A 199 -18.20 6.11 6.24
N ARG A 200 -19.36 5.68 5.73
CA ARG A 200 -20.50 5.20 6.51
C ARG A 200 -20.16 3.95 7.31
N ILE A 201 -19.43 3.03 6.67
CA ILE A 201 -18.88 1.83 7.30
C ILE A 201 -17.98 2.26 8.47
N LEU A 202 -16.97 3.10 8.23
CA LEU A 202 -16.02 3.52 9.27
C LEU A 202 -16.68 4.31 10.42
N SER A 203 -17.67 5.16 10.11
CA SER A 203 -18.49 5.87 11.11
C SER A 203 -19.40 4.93 11.90
N SER A 204 -19.88 3.83 11.33
CA SER A 204 -20.74 2.87 12.04
C SER A 204 -20.02 2.11 13.17
N PHE A 205 -18.68 2.08 13.16
CA PHE A 205 -17.85 1.52 14.24
C PHE A 205 -17.47 2.55 15.33
N VAL A 206 -17.93 3.82 15.26
CA VAL A 206 -17.58 4.87 16.24
C VAL A 206 -18.76 5.79 16.57
N PRO A 207 -19.63 5.43 17.53
CA PRO A 207 -20.56 6.38 18.14
C PRO A 207 -19.81 7.31 19.12
N GLY A 208 -19.68 8.60 18.79
CA GLY A 208 -19.36 9.66 19.76
C GLY A 208 -17.90 10.19 19.81
N GLU A 209 -16.93 9.57 19.14
CA GLU A 209 -15.55 10.10 19.04
C GLU A 209 -15.22 10.70 17.66
N ALA A 210 -14.11 11.47 17.59
CA ALA A 210 -13.80 12.40 16.49
C ALA A 210 -12.41 12.20 15.80
N PRO A 211 -12.34 11.36 14.74
CA PRO A 211 -10.91 11.26 13.39
C PRO A 211 -10.31 12.41 12.56
N GLU A 212 -9.85 13.54 13.13
CA GLU A 212 -9.32 14.69 12.35
C GLU A 212 -8.58 14.33 11.03
N LEU A 213 -9.11 14.85 9.92
CA LEU A 213 -9.06 14.18 8.61
C LEU A 213 -8.03 14.84 7.66
N GLU A 214 -6.75 14.54 7.85
CA GLU A 214 -5.70 14.92 6.89
C GLU A 214 -5.82 14.10 5.60
N LEU A 215 -6.43 14.70 4.57
CA LEU A 215 -6.40 14.19 3.21
C LEU A 215 -5.40 15.02 2.39
N TRP A 216 -4.22 14.46 2.12
CA TRP A 216 -3.20 15.10 1.28
C TRP A 216 -3.62 15.09 -0.20
N MET A 217 -4.52 16.00 -0.54
CA MET A 217 -4.95 16.31 -1.90
C MET A 217 -3.93 17.23 -2.59
N PRO A 218 -3.82 17.19 -3.94
CA PRO A 218 -3.18 18.27 -4.70
C PRO A 218 -3.82 19.62 -4.34
N MET A 219 -3.00 20.65 -4.14
CA MET A 219 -3.43 21.93 -3.56
C MET A 219 -4.60 22.59 -4.31
N GLY A 220 -5.52 23.21 -3.55
CA GLY A 220 -6.57 24.09 -4.08
C GLY A 220 -8.00 23.52 -4.14
N THR A 221 -8.28 22.33 -3.60
CA THR A 221 -9.64 21.78 -3.52
C THR A 221 -10.19 21.84 -2.10
N THR A 222 -11.36 22.44 -1.89
CA THR A 222 -12.06 22.47 -0.59
C THR A 222 -13.41 21.77 -0.67
N MET A 223 -13.71 20.93 0.32
CA MET A 223 -14.93 20.13 0.41
C MET A 223 -15.54 20.19 1.80
N LYS A 224 -16.88 20.10 1.88
CA LYS A 224 -17.56 19.74 3.12
C LYS A 224 -17.60 18.22 3.24
N CYS A 225 -16.71 17.66 4.06
CA CYS A 225 -16.92 16.32 4.60
C CYS A 225 -18.09 16.33 5.60
N PRO A 226 -18.84 15.23 5.75
CA PRO A 226 -19.50 14.92 7.02
C PRO A 226 -18.48 14.88 8.17
N PRO A 227 -18.90 15.03 9.45
CA PRO A 227 -18.00 14.85 10.59
C PRO A 227 -17.59 13.37 10.69
N ILE A 228 -16.44 13.04 10.09
CA ILE A 228 -15.89 11.69 10.04
C ILE A 228 -14.48 11.80 10.56
N ASN A 229 -14.31 11.32 11.79
CA ASN A 229 -13.04 11.41 12.56
C ASN A 229 -11.65 9.27 14.20
N ARG A 230 -10.36 8.75 14.25
CA ARG A 230 -9.02 8.91 13.57
C ARG A 230 -8.63 7.72 12.66
N ILE A 231 -8.17 8.03 11.44
CA ILE A 231 -7.47 7.14 10.48
C ILE A 231 -6.46 8.01 9.70
N ARG A 232 -5.24 7.51 9.46
CA ARG A 232 -4.25 8.15 8.57
C ARG A 232 -4.25 7.52 7.17
N TRP A 233 -4.24 8.36 6.14
CA TRP A 233 -4.22 8.02 4.71
C TRP A 233 -2.85 8.31 4.09
N TRP A 234 -2.39 7.47 3.15
CA TRP A 234 -1.10 7.65 2.44
C TRP A 234 -1.29 7.63 0.92
N THR A 235 -1.59 8.78 0.31
CA THR A 235 -1.96 8.86 -1.12
C THR A 235 -0.83 9.26 -2.09
N ARG A 236 0.37 9.60 -1.59
CA ARG A 236 1.50 10.06 -2.44
C ARG A 236 2.64 9.05 -2.49
N TRP A 237 2.69 8.32 -3.61
CA TRP A 237 3.89 7.67 -4.11
C TRP A 237 4.15 8.18 -5.54
N GLU A 238 4.97 9.21 -5.66
CA GLU A 238 5.81 9.40 -6.85
C GLU A 238 6.87 8.27 -6.88
N PRO A 239 7.38 7.88 -8.06
CA PRO A 239 8.42 6.87 -8.14
C PRO A 239 9.68 7.38 -7.43
N VAL A 240 10.06 6.72 -6.33
CA VAL A 240 11.35 6.98 -5.67
C VAL A 240 12.45 6.39 -6.56
N THR A 241 12.91 7.20 -7.52
CA THR A 241 14.13 6.92 -8.28
C THR A 241 15.32 7.01 -7.34
N VAL A 242 15.68 5.86 -6.75
CA VAL A 242 16.93 5.67 -6.01
C VAL A 242 18.08 5.78 -7.00
N SER A 243 18.46 7.02 -7.29
CA SER A 243 19.66 7.35 -8.05
C SER A 243 20.87 7.11 -7.16
N TRP A 244 21.65 6.08 -7.49
CA TRP A 244 22.99 5.92 -6.94
C TRP A 244 23.85 7.10 -7.40
N ARG A 245 24.05 8.09 -6.53
CA ARG A 245 25.10 9.08 -6.71
C ARG A 245 26.41 8.42 -6.31
N ASP A 246 27.28 8.20 -7.28
CA ASP A 246 28.69 7.87 -7.04
C ASP A 246 29.29 8.96 -6.13
N SER A 247 30.05 8.54 -5.11
CA SER A 247 30.49 9.40 -4.01
C SER A 247 31.75 10.20 -4.35
N SER A 248 31.74 10.92 -5.47
CA SER A 248 32.94 11.46 -6.11
C SER A 248 32.77 12.85 -6.78
N THR A 249 31.90 13.73 -6.27
CA THR A 249 31.92 15.18 -6.62
C THR A 249 31.31 16.08 -5.53
N PRO A 250 31.91 17.25 -5.20
CA PRO A 250 31.40 18.18 -4.20
C PRO A 250 30.26 19.09 -4.72
N PRO A 251 29.41 19.67 -3.85
CA PRO A 251 28.18 20.34 -4.27
C PRO A 251 28.40 21.77 -4.78
N SER A 252 27.93 22.06 -6.00
CA SER A 252 27.90 23.41 -6.57
C SER A 252 26.50 23.87 -6.99
N ARG A 253 25.85 24.62 -6.08
CA ARG A 253 24.78 25.63 -6.30
C ARG A 253 23.43 25.20 -6.91
N LEU A 254 22.39 25.71 -6.26
CA LEU A 254 21.01 25.82 -6.75
C LEU A 254 20.93 26.70 -8.00
N VAL A 255 20.06 26.35 -8.94
CA VAL A 255 19.30 27.28 -9.81
C VAL A 255 17.89 26.70 -9.98
N GLU A 256 16.86 27.54 -9.94
CA GLU A 256 15.46 27.18 -10.16
C GLU A 256 15.07 27.35 -11.64
N VAL A 257 14.35 26.37 -12.20
CA VAL A 257 13.30 26.52 -13.23
C VAL A 257 12.26 25.43 -12.99
#